data_AF-A0A2E6Y867-F1
#
_entry.id   AF-A0A2E6Y867-F1
#
_cell.length_a   1.000
_cell.length_b   1.000
_cell.length_c   1.000
_cell.angle_alpha   90.00
_cell.angle_beta   90.00
_cell.angle_gamma   90.00
#
_symmetry.space_group_name_H-M   'P 1'
#
loop_
_entity.id
_entity.type
_entity.pdbx_description
1 polymer ?
#
loop_
_entity_poly.entity_id
_entity_poly.type
_entity_poly.pdbx_seq_one_letter_code
_entity_poly.pdbx_strand_id
1 'polypeptide(L)'
;MFVWWLHEMILRSPEDGGAGGGAPDTGAGGADDGGDPDGGAAAQDGGESTGADAGASDTPPPGEDTGGTGEAYRPDGLAEHLLGANDRETIDKMASALAGYRKRDGERGVPESAAQYAAFGEDVPEELQGHISALSQDTAFQKISEQALERGIPVKDFQAMTMSLYSVAQDMGVLEPPLDADAERAALTPENAKHLTPKEQATARNQRMESNFAFMDLLAQRAGENGPGKDVFDYVKTELGDSAKGHRFMEWVRSQLGGDASNEPTAGGTSASGEDRREALAKRAALPENTPGNTKFDRASYEKLQEDYRKIVGD
;
A
#
# COMPACT_ATOMS: atom_id res chain seq x y z
N MET A 1 -0.87 -2.08 -4.40
CA MET A 1 -0.92 -3.50 -4.00
C MET A 1 -1.17 -3.72 -2.50
N PHE A 2 -1.57 -2.71 -1.70
CA PHE A 2 -1.76 -2.89 -0.24
C PHE A 2 -3.13 -3.47 0.19
N VAL A 3 -4.17 -3.32 -0.64
CA VAL A 3 -5.53 -3.79 -0.30
C VAL A 3 -5.72 -5.30 -0.51
N TRP A 4 -4.86 -5.94 -1.31
CA TRP A 4 -4.95 -7.39 -1.58
C TRP A 4 -4.36 -8.24 -0.44
N TRP A 5 -3.37 -7.70 0.27
CA TRP A 5 -2.59 -8.45 1.26
C TRP A 5 -3.33 -8.69 2.59
N LEU A 6 -4.17 -7.73 3.02
CA LEU A 6 -4.96 -7.85 4.26
C LEU A 6 -6.05 -8.94 4.19
N HIS A 7 -6.46 -9.35 2.99
CA HIS A 7 -7.40 -10.46 2.79
C HIS A 7 -6.73 -11.84 2.90
N GLU A 8 -5.44 -11.96 2.58
CA GLU A 8 -4.73 -13.25 2.59
C GLU A 8 -4.17 -13.66 3.95
N MET A 9 -3.98 -12.73 4.89
CA MET A 9 -3.46 -13.04 6.23
C MET A 9 -4.50 -13.61 7.21
N ILE A 10 -5.81 -13.56 6.92
CA ILE A 10 -6.85 -14.02 7.86
C ILE A 10 -7.31 -15.47 7.61
N LEU A 11 -7.03 -16.09 6.46
CA LEU A 11 -7.47 -17.47 6.19
C LEU A 11 -6.48 -18.25 5.30
N ARG A 12 -5.39 -18.75 5.89
CA ARG A 12 -4.76 -20.00 5.42
C ARG A 12 -4.65 -20.97 6.58
N SER A 13 -5.76 -21.67 6.84
CA SER A 13 -5.66 -23.03 7.39
C SER A 13 -5.18 -23.94 6.26
N PRO A 14 -4.26 -24.89 6.51
CA PRO A 14 -3.88 -25.86 5.49
C PRO A 14 -5.11 -26.66 5.04
N GLU A 15 -5.32 -26.76 3.73
CA GLU A 15 -6.34 -27.61 3.14
C GLU A 15 -6.04 -29.08 3.42
N ASP A 16 -6.64 -29.61 4.49
CA ASP A 16 -6.92 -31.02 4.68
C ASP A 16 -8.24 -31.13 5.46
N GLY A 17 -9.33 -31.52 4.79
CA GLY A 17 -10.59 -31.80 5.49
C GLY A 17 -11.87 -31.72 4.68
N GLY A 18 -12.05 -32.63 3.72
CA GLY A 18 -13.40 -32.96 3.24
C GLY A 18 -14.09 -33.92 4.22
N ALA A 19 -15.18 -33.50 4.87
CA ALA A 19 -16.32 -34.36 5.29
C ALA A 19 -17.46 -33.56 5.98
N GLY A 20 -18.61 -33.47 5.30
CA GLY A 20 -19.92 -33.93 5.78
C GLY A 20 -20.66 -33.29 6.99
N GLY A 21 -21.91 -32.89 6.74
CA GLY A 21 -23.03 -32.74 7.70
C GLY A 21 -23.51 -31.28 7.82
N GLY A 22 -24.75 -30.88 7.53
CA GLY A 22 -26.04 -31.52 7.78
C GLY A 22 -26.82 -30.63 8.77
N ALA A 23 -27.86 -29.92 8.28
CA ALA A 23 -28.71 -28.91 8.95
C ALA A 23 -29.56 -29.49 10.13
N PRO A 24 -30.41 -28.74 10.92
CA PRO A 24 -31.34 -27.68 10.45
C PRO A 24 -31.68 -26.49 11.39
N ASP A 25 -32.25 -25.45 10.76
CA ASP A 25 -33.44 -24.65 11.09
C ASP A 25 -33.97 -24.57 12.55
N THR A 26 -34.12 -23.34 13.05
CA THR A 26 -35.34 -22.90 13.78
C THR A 26 -35.55 -21.39 13.53
N GLY A 27 -36.65 -21.04 12.87
CA GLY A 27 -37.01 -19.65 12.56
C GLY A 27 -37.94 -18.91 13.53
N ALA A 28 -38.46 -17.81 12.99
CA ALA A 28 -39.76 -17.15 13.20
C ALA A 28 -39.91 -15.98 14.21
N GLY A 29 -40.36 -14.84 13.63
CA GLY A 29 -41.34 -13.87 14.18
C GLY A 29 -40.73 -12.62 14.83
N GLY A 30 -41.17 -11.37 14.61
CA GLY A 30 -42.29 -10.75 13.87
C GLY A 30 -42.23 -9.23 14.15
N ALA A 31 -42.41 -8.38 13.12
CA ALA A 31 -43.51 -7.40 12.95
C ALA A 31 -43.76 -6.41 14.12
N ASP A 32 -43.54 -5.10 13.86
CA ASP A 32 -44.57 -4.02 13.79
C ASP A 32 -44.58 -3.21 15.12
N ASP A 33 -44.80 -1.90 15.23
CA ASP A 33 -45.26 -0.85 14.32
C ASP A 33 -45.02 0.52 15.04
N GLY A 34 -45.02 1.62 14.28
CA GLY A 34 -45.65 2.87 14.72
C GLY A 34 -44.82 3.98 15.39
N GLY A 35 -44.76 5.14 14.71
CA GLY A 35 -44.92 6.45 15.37
C GLY A 35 -43.92 7.55 14.98
N ASP A 36 -44.19 8.22 13.87
CA ASP A 36 -43.60 9.51 13.45
C ASP A 36 -44.46 10.69 13.98
N PRO A 37 -44.21 11.97 13.62
CA PRO A 37 -43.55 13.01 14.41
C PRO A 37 -44.49 14.15 14.84
N ASP A 38 -44.03 15.09 15.67
CA ASP A 38 -44.37 16.51 15.43
C ASP A 38 -43.59 17.54 16.27
N GLY A 39 -43.37 18.70 15.64
CA GLY A 39 -43.22 20.03 16.23
C GLY A 39 -41.87 20.39 16.85
N GLY A 40 -41.20 21.49 16.54
CA GLY A 40 -41.59 22.70 15.82
C GLY A 40 -40.86 23.92 16.40
N ALA A 41 -40.55 24.85 15.50
CA ALA A 41 -40.33 26.29 15.70
C ALA A 41 -38.98 26.86 16.17
N ALA A 42 -38.50 27.76 15.30
CA ALA A 42 -37.43 28.74 15.38
C ALA A 42 -37.64 29.89 16.39
N ALA A 43 -36.54 30.56 16.75
CA ALA A 43 -36.34 32.03 16.87
C ALA A 43 -34.84 32.26 17.09
N GLN A 44 -34.05 32.94 16.24
CA GLN A 44 -34.01 34.34 15.80
C GLN A 44 -33.82 35.38 16.92
N ASP A 45 -32.55 35.78 17.07
CA ASP A 45 -31.98 37.13 16.91
C ASP A 45 -32.37 38.30 17.84
N GLY A 46 -31.32 39.04 18.24
CA GLY A 46 -31.28 40.50 18.32
C GLY A 46 -31.93 41.20 19.51
N GLY A 47 -31.13 41.89 20.33
CA GLY A 47 -31.65 42.88 21.27
C GLY A 47 -30.62 43.52 22.20
N GLU A 48 -29.79 44.41 21.65
CA GLU A 48 -28.98 45.35 22.42
C GLU A 48 -29.86 46.53 22.88
N SER A 49 -29.81 46.89 24.17
CA SER A 49 -30.25 48.21 24.65
C SER A 49 -29.52 48.61 25.93
N THR A 50 -28.90 49.78 25.81
CA THR A 50 -28.25 50.63 26.80
C THR A 50 -29.17 51.13 27.91
N GLY A 51 -28.60 51.41 29.10
CA GLY A 51 -28.98 52.62 29.87
C GLY A 51 -29.20 52.50 31.38
N ALA A 52 -28.24 53.06 32.13
CA ALA A 52 -28.38 53.88 33.35
C ALA A 52 -28.76 53.26 34.73
N ASP A 53 -27.72 53.15 35.56
CA ASP A 53 -27.53 53.74 36.90
C ASP A 53 -28.76 54.12 37.76
N ALA A 54 -28.87 53.49 38.94
CA ALA A 54 -29.20 54.14 40.21
C ALA A 54 -28.86 53.21 41.38
N GLY A 55 -28.00 53.68 42.29
CA GLY A 55 -27.54 52.93 43.44
C GLY A 55 -28.61 52.58 44.47
N ALA A 56 -28.44 51.41 45.08
CA ALA A 56 -28.84 51.16 46.46
C ALA A 56 -27.86 50.11 47.01
N SER A 57 -27.02 50.57 47.94
CA SER A 57 -26.30 49.73 48.87
C SER A 57 -27.30 48.87 49.65
N ASP A 58 -27.42 47.60 49.29
CA ASP A 58 -28.01 46.61 50.15
C ASP A 58 -26.97 45.53 50.43
N THR A 59 -26.52 45.57 51.68
CA THR A 59 -25.62 44.59 52.24
C THR A 59 -26.40 43.29 52.31
N PRO A 60 -25.93 42.16 51.74
CA PRO A 60 -26.64 40.90 51.93
C PRO A 60 -26.73 40.62 53.44
N PRO A 61 -27.89 40.19 53.96
CA PRO A 61 -27.99 39.85 55.37
C PRO A 61 -26.93 38.80 55.69
N PRO A 62 -26.26 38.85 56.85
CA PRO A 62 -25.40 37.77 57.28
C PRO A 62 -26.31 36.55 57.43
N GLY A 63 -26.23 35.65 56.45
CA GLY A 63 -26.83 34.33 56.55
C GLY A 63 -26.29 33.72 57.83
N GLU A 64 -27.19 33.49 58.78
CA GLU A 64 -26.92 32.89 60.06
C GLU A 64 -26.17 31.57 59.83
N ASP A 65 -24.87 31.60 60.14
CA ASP A 65 -24.10 30.41 60.45
C ASP A 65 -24.67 29.85 61.76
N THR A 66 -25.81 29.17 61.61
CA THR A 66 -26.33 28.30 62.64
C THR A 66 -25.39 27.11 62.68
N GLY A 67 -24.48 27.16 63.64
CA GLY A 67 -23.59 26.06 64.00
C GLY A 67 -24.38 24.79 64.30
N GLY A 68 -24.69 24.05 63.25
CA GLY A 68 -24.88 22.61 63.27
C GLY A 68 -23.55 22.01 62.86
N THR A 69 -23.09 21.01 63.61
CA THR A 69 -22.07 20.06 63.18
C THR A 69 -22.62 19.21 62.02
N GLY A 70 -22.96 19.86 60.90
CA GLY A 70 -23.31 19.22 59.65
C GLY A 70 -22.01 18.83 58.98
N GLU A 71 -21.76 17.53 58.85
CA GLU A 71 -20.66 17.03 58.03
C GLU A 71 -20.74 17.69 56.65
N ALA A 72 -19.62 18.26 56.19
CA ALA A 72 -19.48 18.78 54.84
C ALA A 72 -20.02 17.76 53.84
N TYR A 73 -20.85 18.19 52.89
CA TYR A 73 -21.55 17.29 51.97
C TYR A 73 -20.53 16.47 51.18
N ARG A 74 -20.56 15.15 51.35
CA ARG A 74 -19.69 14.20 50.65
C ARG A 74 -20.50 13.43 49.61
N PRO A 75 -20.44 13.82 48.32
CA PRO A 75 -21.10 13.06 47.27
C PRO A 75 -20.52 11.64 47.22
N ASP A 76 -21.39 10.64 47.18
CA ASP A 76 -20.97 9.25 47.02
C ASP A 76 -20.17 9.07 45.72
N GLY A 77 -19.00 8.45 45.82
CA GLY A 77 -18.11 8.19 44.69
C GLY A 77 -17.14 9.34 44.34
N LEU A 78 -17.16 10.46 45.05
CA LEU A 78 -16.15 11.51 44.87
C LEU A 78 -14.79 11.04 45.42
N ALA A 79 -13.74 11.14 44.61
CA ALA A 79 -12.40 10.73 45.01
C ALA A 79 -11.89 11.57 46.19
N GLU A 80 -11.18 10.94 47.14
CA GLU A 80 -10.74 11.60 48.38
C GLU A 80 -9.90 12.86 48.16
N HIS A 81 -9.12 12.91 47.08
CA HIS A 81 -8.29 14.08 46.75
C HIS A 81 -9.11 15.30 46.28
N LEU A 82 -10.38 15.12 45.90
CA LEU A 82 -11.30 16.19 45.49
C LEU A 82 -12.14 16.73 46.66
N LEU A 83 -12.12 16.06 47.83
CA LEU A 83 -12.79 16.53 49.04
C LEU A 83 -11.99 17.66 49.71
N GLY A 84 -12.65 18.78 49.96
CA GLY A 84 -12.13 19.91 50.74
C GLY A 84 -12.44 19.77 52.24
N ALA A 85 -11.86 20.64 53.07
CA ALA A 85 -12.19 20.72 54.50
C ALA A 85 -13.62 21.25 54.72
N ASN A 86 -14.19 21.93 53.72
CA ASN A 86 -15.55 22.44 53.70
C ASN A 86 -16.11 22.36 52.26
N ASP A 87 -17.41 22.64 52.10
CA ASP A 87 -18.10 22.55 50.82
C ASP A 87 -17.49 23.48 49.75
N ARG A 88 -17.03 24.68 50.12
CA ARG A 88 -16.38 25.62 49.19
C ARG A 88 -15.07 25.05 48.65
N GLU A 89 -14.22 24.51 49.52
CA GLU A 89 -12.97 23.88 49.08
C GLU A 89 -13.20 22.64 48.21
N THR A 90 -14.25 21.85 48.48
CA THR A 90 -14.62 20.71 47.63
C THR A 90 -15.04 21.20 46.24
N ILE A 91 -15.86 22.25 46.16
CA ILE A 91 -16.29 22.86 44.89
C ILE A 91 -15.08 23.42 44.13
N ASP A 92 -14.17 24.13 44.80
CA ASP A 92 -12.96 24.70 44.17
C ASP A 92 -12.03 23.61 43.63
N LYS A 93 -11.85 22.50 44.36
CA LYS A 93 -11.08 21.33 43.89
C LYS A 93 -11.71 20.66 42.69
N MET A 94 -13.04 20.46 42.70
CA MET A 94 -13.77 19.92 41.54
C MET A 94 -13.67 20.85 40.33
N ALA A 95 -13.80 22.18 40.53
CA ALA A 95 -13.65 23.16 39.47
C ALA A 95 -12.22 23.17 38.90
N SER A 96 -11.20 23.07 39.75
CA SER A 96 -9.80 22.97 39.34
C SER A 96 -9.53 21.68 38.56
N ALA A 97 -10.05 20.54 39.00
CA ALA A 97 -9.94 19.27 38.28
C ALA A 97 -10.62 19.36 36.90
N LEU A 98 -11.83 19.92 36.82
CA LEU A 98 -12.55 20.13 35.57
C LEU A 98 -11.80 21.07 34.62
N ALA A 99 -11.22 22.16 35.15
CA ALA A 99 -10.37 23.05 34.36
C ALA A 99 -9.12 22.34 33.85
N GLY A 100 -8.51 21.48 34.67
CA GLY A 100 -7.40 20.61 34.26
C GLY A 100 -7.79 19.63 33.15
N TYR A 101 -8.96 19.01 33.23
CA TYR A 101 -9.49 18.14 32.18
C TYR A 101 -9.75 18.90 30.88
N ARG A 102 -10.42 20.06 30.95
CA ARG A 102 -10.68 20.90 29.77
C ARG A 102 -9.39 21.41 29.14
N LYS A 103 -8.40 21.79 29.95
CA LYS A 103 -7.08 22.19 29.47
C LYS A 103 -6.38 21.02 28.78
N ARG A 104 -6.34 19.84 29.41
CA ARG A 104 -5.77 18.62 28.83
C ARG A 104 -6.46 18.23 27.54
N ASP A 105 -7.78 18.31 27.48
CA ASP A 105 -8.56 17.93 26.31
C ASP A 105 -8.43 18.99 25.19
N GLY A 106 -8.26 20.27 25.52
CA GLY A 106 -7.89 21.33 24.57
C GLY A 106 -6.45 21.22 24.07
N GLU A 107 -5.52 20.77 24.91
CA GLU A 107 -4.11 20.52 24.56
C GLU A 107 -3.91 19.19 23.82
N ARG A 108 -4.88 18.26 23.92
CA ARG A 108 -4.85 16.96 23.25
C ARG A 108 -4.79 17.06 21.73
N GLY A 109 -5.12 18.20 21.13
CA GLY A 109 -4.91 18.44 19.70
C GLY A 109 -5.64 17.41 18.82
N VAL A 110 -6.90 17.14 19.15
CA VAL A 110 -7.77 16.34 18.28
C VAL A 110 -7.92 17.11 16.96
N PRO A 111 -7.65 16.46 15.81
CA PRO A 111 -7.70 17.15 14.54
C PRO A 111 -9.12 17.55 14.15
N GLU A 112 -9.26 18.60 13.35
CA GLU A 112 -10.55 18.99 12.77
C GLU A 112 -10.93 18.12 11.57
N SER A 113 -9.96 17.40 10.99
CA SER A 113 -10.17 16.52 9.84
C SER A 113 -9.26 15.31 9.85
N ALA A 114 -9.76 14.19 9.31
CA ALA A 114 -9.00 12.95 9.22
C ALA A 114 -7.73 13.09 8.35
N ALA A 115 -7.72 14.03 7.40
CA ALA A 115 -6.55 14.32 6.56
C ALA A 115 -5.32 14.78 7.36
N GLN A 116 -5.50 15.39 8.54
CA GLN A 116 -4.39 15.86 9.38
C GLN A 116 -3.56 14.70 9.95
N TYR A 117 -4.11 13.49 10.05
CA TYR A 117 -3.33 12.31 10.48
C TYR A 117 -2.25 11.91 9.49
N ALA A 118 -2.42 12.20 8.19
CA ALA A 118 -1.42 11.92 7.15
C ALA A 118 -0.28 12.96 7.11
N ALA A 119 -0.38 14.06 7.86
CA ALA A 119 0.61 15.13 7.87
C ALA A 119 1.78 14.80 8.81
N PHE A 120 2.55 13.76 8.47
CA PHE A 120 3.76 13.41 9.23
C PHE A 120 4.82 14.51 9.08
N GLY A 121 5.53 14.80 10.16
CA GLY A 121 6.59 15.82 10.20
C GLY A 121 7.92 15.35 9.59
N GLU A 122 8.95 16.17 9.75
CA GLU A 122 10.32 15.87 9.28
C GLU A 122 11.01 14.74 10.08
N ASP A 123 10.45 14.34 11.21
CA ASP A 123 11.00 13.31 12.11
C ASP A 123 10.82 11.87 11.60
N VAL A 124 10.34 11.68 10.36
CA VAL A 124 10.17 10.36 9.74
C VAL A 124 11.53 9.84 9.27
N PRO A 125 11.94 8.62 9.68
CA PRO A 125 13.16 7.99 9.16
C PRO A 125 13.16 7.92 7.63
N GLU A 126 14.33 8.14 7.01
CA GLU A 126 14.48 8.20 5.55
C GLU A 126 13.98 6.90 4.88
N GLU A 127 14.17 5.76 5.53
CA GLU A 127 13.74 4.44 5.05
C GLU A 127 12.22 4.31 4.97
N LEU A 128 11.48 5.03 5.83
CA LEU A 128 10.03 4.98 5.89
C LEU A 128 9.37 6.11 5.09
N GLN A 129 10.13 7.13 4.69
CA GLN A 129 9.59 8.33 4.03
C GLN A 129 8.82 7.99 2.75
N GLY A 130 9.29 7.01 1.96
CA GLY A 130 8.59 6.53 0.77
C GLY A 130 7.24 5.86 1.08
N HIS A 131 7.15 5.11 2.18
CA HIS A 131 5.89 4.48 2.60
C HIS A 131 4.92 5.49 3.21
N ILE A 132 5.43 6.39 4.06
CA ILE A 132 4.62 7.38 4.77
C ILE A 132 4.03 8.42 3.82
N SER A 133 4.79 8.86 2.80
CA SER A 133 4.28 9.80 1.80
C SER A 133 3.09 9.23 0.99
N ALA A 134 3.06 7.92 0.76
CA ALA A 134 1.97 7.24 0.07
C ALA A 134 0.71 7.01 0.94
N LEU A 135 0.80 7.09 2.27
CA LEU A 135 -0.31 6.82 3.19
C LEU A 135 -1.54 7.71 2.93
N SER A 136 -1.32 8.97 2.54
CA SER A 136 -2.42 9.90 2.23
C SER A 136 -3.33 9.40 1.10
N GLN A 137 -2.79 8.56 0.20
CA GLN A 137 -3.50 7.98 -0.93
C GLN A 137 -4.08 6.58 -0.61
N ASP A 138 -3.73 6.00 0.54
CA ASP A 138 -4.19 4.68 0.95
C ASP A 138 -5.62 4.74 1.52
N THR A 139 -6.56 4.07 0.85
CA THR A 139 -7.97 4.02 1.26
C THR A 139 -8.18 3.35 2.62
N ALA A 140 -7.36 2.37 2.99
CA ALA A 140 -7.41 1.73 4.30
C ALA A 140 -6.97 2.72 5.39
N PHE A 141 -5.88 3.46 5.13
CA PHE A 141 -5.40 4.49 6.05
C PHE A 141 -6.44 5.60 6.25
N GLN A 142 -7.10 6.04 5.17
CA GLN A 142 -8.19 7.03 5.26
C GLN A 142 -9.33 6.57 6.16
N LYS A 143 -9.80 5.32 6.01
CA LYS A 143 -10.85 4.75 6.87
C LYS A 143 -10.44 4.65 8.33
N ILE A 144 -9.19 4.25 8.60
CA ILE A 144 -8.66 4.17 9.97
C ILE A 144 -8.56 5.59 10.57
N SER A 145 -8.17 6.58 9.75
CA SER A 145 -8.07 7.99 10.16
C SER A 145 -9.44 8.59 10.49
N GLU A 146 -10.49 8.25 9.75
CA GLU A 146 -11.87 8.62 10.06
C GLU A 146 -12.31 8.04 11.41
N GLN A 147 -12.06 6.75 11.64
CA GLN A 147 -12.34 6.10 12.92
C GLN A 147 -11.54 6.71 14.09
N ALA A 148 -10.30 7.14 13.84
CA ALA A 148 -9.48 7.82 14.83
C ALA A 148 -10.06 9.20 15.18
N LEU A 149 -10.54 9.94 14.18
CA LEU A 149 -11.23 11.23 14.38
C LEU A 149 -12.51 11.05 15.21
N GLU A 150 -13.35 10.07 14.88
CA GLU A 150 -14.58 9.75 15.62
C GLU A 150 -14.32 9.43 17.10
N ARG A 151 -13.17 8.82 17.38
CA ARG A 151 -12.74 8.45 18.74
C ARG A 151 -11.97 9.56 19.47
N GLY A 152 -11.76 10.71 18.83
CA GLY A 152 -11.02 11.83 19.41
C GLY A 152 -9.56 11.50 19.71
N ILE A 153 -8.92 10.70 18.88
CA ILE A 153 -7.50 10.36 19.04
C ILE A 153 -6.65 11.61 18.69
N PRO A 154 -5.68 12.01 19.53
CA PRO A 154 -4.72 13.05 19.17
C PRO A 154 -3.92 12.72 17.90
N VAL A 155 -3.64 13.72 17.05
CA VAL A 155 -2.80 13.53 15.84
C VAL A 155 -1.46 12.90 16.19
N LYS A 156 -0.81 13.42 17.25
CA LYS A 156 0.50 12.96 17.70
C LYS A 156 0.49 11.49 18.11
N ASP A 157 -0.54 11.06 18.83
CA ASP A 157 -0.66 9.67 19.31
C ASP A 157 -0.91 8.72 18.13
N PHE A 158 -1.78 9.12 17.19
CA PHE A 158 -2.07 8.34 16.00
C PHE A 158 -0.84 8.18 15.09
N GLN A 159 -0.12 9.27 14.84
CA GLN A 159 1.12 9.24 14.07
C GLN A 159 2.19 8.40 14.76
N ALA A 160 2.35 8.50 16.08
CA ALA A 160 3.29 7.68 16.84
C ALA A 160 2.95 6.17 16.74
N MET A 161 1.67 5.80 16.84
CA MET A 161 1.23 4.42 16.65
C MET A 161 1.50 3.92 15.22
N THR A 162 1.23 4.77 14.23
CA THR A 162 1.50 4.43 12.82
C THR A 162 3.01 4.23 12.60
N MET A 163 3.85 5.14 13.08
CA MET A 163 5.31 5.00 12.99
C MET A 163 5.81 3.73 13.66
N SER A 164 5.30 3.40 14.86
CA SER A 164 5.65 2.15 15.55
C SER A 164 5.26 0.91 14.74
N LEU A 165 4.10 0.91 14.09
CA LEU A 165 3.67 -0.19 13.23
C LEU A 165 4.61 -0.37 12.03
N TYR A 166 4.98 0.73 11.36
CA TYR A 166 5.89 0.69 10.23
C TYR A 166 7.30 0.27 10.62
N SER A 167 7.83 0.75 11.75
CA SER A 167 9.13 0.29 12.27
C SER A 167 9.13 -1.21 12.57
N VAL A 168 8.08 -1.74 13.22
CA VAL A 168 7.96 -3.19 13.46
C VAL A 168 7.85 -3.96 12.15
N ALA A 169 7.06 -3.47 11.19
CA ALA A 169 6.92 -4.12 9.89
C ALA A 169 8.23 -4.12 9.10
N GLN A 170 9.05 -3.08 9.24
CA GLN A 170 10.40 -3.02 8.68
C GLN A 170 11.34 -4.02 9.36
N ASP A 171 11.36 -4.07 10.70
CA ASP A 171 12.19 -5.01 11.47
C ASP A 171 11.84 -6.47 11.18
N MET A 172 10.56 -6.75 10.92
CA MET A 172 10.09 -8.07 10.52
C MET A 172 10.39 -8.40 9.05
N GLY A 173 10.95 -7.46 8.28
CA GLY A 173 11.17 -7.62 6.85
C GLY A 173 9.89 -7.75 6.03
N VAL A 174 8.75 -7.31 6.58
CA VAL A 174 7.44 -7.33 5.92
C VAL A 174 7.29 -6.13 4.99
N LEU A 175 7.93 -5.00 5.32
CA LEU A 175 8.01 -3.87 4.40
C LEU A 175 9.08 -4.15 3.36
N GLU A 176 8.62 -4.42 2.14
CA GLU A 176 9.46 -4.29 0.96
C GLU A 176 9.95 -2.85 0.86
N PRO A 177 11.24 -2.61 0.53
CA PRO A 177 11.75 -1.26 0.35
C PRO A 177 10.89 -0.47 -0.67
N PRO A 178 10.69 0.85 -0.48
CA PRO A 178 9.94 1.66 -1.43
C PRO A 178 10.50 1.48 -2.85
N LEU A 179 9.62 1.10 -3.79
CA LEU A 179 10.01 0.94 -5.18
C LEU A 179 10.20 2.31 -5.84
N ASP A 180 11.43 2.70 -6.11
CA ASP A 180 11.71 3.83 -7.01
C ASP A 180 11.42 3.39 -8.45
N ALA A 181 10.23 3.75 -8.93
CA ALA A 181 9.75 3.37 -10.25
C ALA A 181 10.63 3.94 -11.38
N ASP A 182 11.26 5.10 -11.19
CA ASP A 182 12.11 5.70 -12.21
C ASP A 182 13.49 5.06 -12.23
N ALA A 183 14.07 4.79 -11.05
CA ALA A 183 15.29 3.99 -10.94
C ALA A 183 15.08 2.59 -11.52
N GLU A 184 13.94 1.94 -11.27
CA GLU A 184 13.71 0.60 -11.82
C GLU A 184 13.45 0.60 -13.32
N ARG A 185 12.75 1.59 -13.87
CA ARG A 185 12.68 1.77 -15.33
C ARG A 185 14.07 2.00 -15.92
N ALA A 186 14.90 2.81 -15.28
CA ALA A 186 16.28 3.02 -15.75
C ALA A 186 17.09 1.72 -15.70
N ALA A 187 16.96 0.92 -14.63
CA ALA A 187 17.65 -0.36 -14.45
C ALA A 187 17.15 -1.48 -15.38
N LEU A 188 15.86 -1.44 -15.76
CA LEU A 188 15.23 -2.32 -16.75
C LEU A 188 15.65 -1.98 -18.18
N THR A 189 16.05 -0.73 -18.46
CA THR A 189 16.43 -0.33 -19.81
C THR A 189 17.76 -0.99 -20.21
N PRO A 190 17.80 -1.78 -21.30
CA PRO A 190 19.03 -2.37 -21.80
C PRO A 190 20.13 -1.33 -22.05
N GLU A 191 21.41 -1.69 -21.85
CA GLU A 191 22.54 -0.76 -22.04
C GLU A 191 22.59 -0.18 -23.46
N ASN A 192 22.29 -1.00 -24.47
CA ASN A 192 22.21 -0.58 -25.87
C ASN A 192 20.97 0.28 -26.19
N ALA A 193 20.02 0.45 -25.27
CA ALA A 193 18.81 1.25 -25.47
C ALA A 193 18.83 2.57 -24.70
N LYS A 194 19.76 2.78 -23.75
CA LYS A 194 19.81 3.99 -22.89
C LYS A 194 19.96 5.30 -23.66
N HIS A 195 20.52 5.27 -24.87
CA HIS A 195 20.70 6.45 -25.70
C HIS A 195 19.49 6.79 -26.57
N LEU A 196 18.48 5.91 -26.62
CA LEU A 196 17.28 6.08 -27.43
C LEU A 196 16.30 7.07 -26.78
N THR A 197 15.25 7.45 -27.50
CA THR A 197 14.19 8.30 -26.94
C THR A 197 13.42 7.57 -25.82
N PRO A 198 12.74 8.28 -24.90
CA PRO A 198 11.99 7.63 -23.81
C PRO A 198 10.95 6.61 -24.28
N LYS A 199 10.34 6.84 -25.46
CA LYS A 199 9.39 5.92 -26.07
C LYS A 199 10.07 4.64 -26.57
N GLU A 200 11.21 4.77 -27.24
CA GLU A 200 11.99 3.62 -27.72
C GLU A 200 12.61 2.84 -26.57
N GLN A 201 13.04 3.52 -25.50
CA GLN A 201 13.48 2.87 -24.26
C GLN A 201 12.34 2.04 -23.65
N ALA A 202 11.11 2.55 -23.65
CA ALA A 202 9.96 1.79 -23.16
C ALA A 202 9.71 0.52 -24.00
N THR A 203 9.80 0.62 -25.33
CA THR A 203 9.72 -0.55 -26.22
C THR A 203 10.83 -1.56 -25.93
N ALA A 204 12.07 -1.10 -25.77
CA ALA A 204 13.21 -1.97 -25.47
C ALA A 204 13.07 -2.66 -24.11
N ARG A 205 12.53 -1.98 -23.09
CA ARG A 205 12.19 -2.60 -21.81
C ARG A 205 11.16 -3.70 -21.97
N ASN A 206 10.07 -3.44 -22.68
CA ASN A 206 9.02 -4.44 -22.89
C ASN A 206 9.56 -5.67 -23.63
N GLN A 207 10.34 -5.46 -24.69
CA GLN A 207 11.00 -6.55 -25.43
C GLN A 207 11.93 -7.38 -24.54
N ARG A 208 12.71 -6.72 -23.66
CA ARG A 208 13.55 -7.41 -22.67
C ARG A 208 12.72 -8.28 -21.74
N MET A 209 11.64 -7.74 -21.18
CA MET A 209 10.76 -8.47 -20.25
C MET A 209 10.08 -9.66 -20.94
N GLU A 210 9.50 -9.45 -22.13
CA GLU A 210 8.87 -10.49 -22.94
C GLU A 210 9.87 -11.59 -23.33
N SER A 211 11.08 -11.22 -23.75
CA SER A 211 12.15 -12.17 -24.07
C SER A 211 12.52 -13.02 -22.85
N ASN A 212 12.63 -12.41 -21.67
CA ASN A 212 12.93 -13.11 -20.42
C ASN A 212 11.82 -14.08 -20.02
N PHE A 213 10.55 -13.69 -20.14
CA PHE A 213 9.42 -14.58 -19.88
C PHE A 213 9.32 -15.72 -20.89
N ALA A 214 9.51 -15.45 -22.18
CA ALA A 214 9.51 -16.50 -23.21
C ALA A 214 10.62 -17.54 -22.96
N PHE A 215 11.79 -17.11 -22.49
CA PHE A 215 12.84 -18.03 -22.08
C PHE A 215 12.46 -18.92 -20.90
N MET A 216 11.80 -18.35 -19.87
CA MET A 216 11.30 -19.14 -18.75
C MET A 216 10.24 -20.17 -19.18
N ASP A 217 9.39 -19.80 -20.15
CA ASP A 217 8.42 -20.73 -20.74
C ASP A 217 9.10 -21.87 -21.52
N LEU A 218 10.18 -21.57 -22.24
CA LEU A 218 11.00 -22.58 -22.92
C LEU A 218 11.72 -23.49 -21.92
N LEU A 219 12.20 -22.96 -20.80
CA LEU A 219 12.79 -23.78 -19.73
C LEU A 219 11.75 -24.71 -19.11
N ALA A 220 10.53 -24.22 -18.84
CA ALA A 220 9.44 -25.04 -18.35
C ALA A 220 9.11 -26.19 -19.31
N GLN A 221 9.09 -25.93 -20.61
CA GLN A 221 8.87 -26.97 -21.64
C GLN A 221 10.01 -27.99 -21.69
N ARG A 222 11.26 -27.53 -21.59
CA ARG A 222 12.45 -28.39 -21.63
C ARG A 222 12.60 -29.25 -20.37
N ALA A 223 12.19 -28.73 -19.22
CA ALA A 223 12.23 -29.45 -17.94
C ALA A 223 11.46 -30.78 -18.01
N GLY A 224 10.34 -30.79 -18.76
CA GLY A 224 9.51 -31.99 -18.95
C GLY A 224 9.06 -32.60 -17.63
N GLU A 225 8.84 -33.91 -17.61
CA GLU A 225 8.32 -34.62 -16.42
C GLU A 225 9.36 -34.82 -15.31
N ASN A 226 10.66 -34.65 -15.61
CA ASN A 226 11.75 -34.92 -14.66
C ASN A 226 12.34 -33.65 -14.02
N GLY A 227 11.84 -32.47 -14.40
CA GLY A 227 12.27 -31.19 -13.84
C GLY A 227 11.19 -30.54 -12.95
N PRO A 228 11.40 -29.28 -12.52
CA PRO A 228 10.38 -28.53 -11.80
C PRO A 228 9.10 -28.43 -12.63
N GLY A 229 7.95 -28.52 -11.97
CA GLY A 229 6.66 -28.33 -12.63
C GLY A 229 6.51 -26.92 -13.21
N LYS A 230 5.62 -26.76 -14.20
CA LYS A 230 5.34 -25.46 -14.83
C LYS A 230 4.96 -24.38 -13.82
N ASP A 231 4.25 -24.77 -12.77
CA ASP A 231 3.85 -23.93 -11.64
C ASP A 231 5.04 -23.26 -10.94
N VAL A 232 6.19 -23.94 -10.84
CA VAL A 232 7.41 -23.36 -10.28
C VAL A 232 7.97 -22.27 -11.19
N PHE A 233 7.95 -22.47 -12.52
CA PHE A 233 8.40 -21.46 -13.47
C PHE A 233 7.45 -20.26 -13.52
N ASP A 234 6.14 -20.50 -13.43
CA ASP A 234 5.13 -19.44 -13.34
C ASP A 234 5.32 -18.62 -12.06
N TYR A 235 5.56 -19.29 -10.92
CA TYR A 235 5.88 -18.63 -9.65
C TYR A 235 7.13 -17.75 -9.78
N VAL A 236 8.22 -18.27 -10.35
CA VAL A 236 9.44 -17.48 -10.57
C VAL A 236 9.18 -16.29 -11.50
N LYS A 237 8.35 -16.45 -12.55
CA LYS A 237 7.96 -15.33 -13.43
C LYS A 237 7.18 -14.28 -12.66
N THR A 238 6.25 -14.66 -11.80
CA THR A 238 5.45 -13.72 -11.01
C THR A 238 6.31 -12.98 -10.00
N GLU A 239 7.12 -13.69 -9.20
CA GLU A 239 7.88 -13.07 -8.11
C GLU A 239 9.08 -12.25 -8.61
N LEU A 240 9.74 -12.69 -9.69
CA LEU A 240 10.94 -12.01 -10.19
C LEU A 240 10.65 -11.08 -11.38
N GLY A 241 9.54 -11.30 -12.09
CA GLY A 241 9.20 -10.59 -13.32
C GLY A 241 8.89 -9.12 -13.15
N ASP A 242 8.55 -8.67 -11.94
CA ASP A 242 8.20 -7.28 -11.71
C ASP A 242 9.43 -6.39 -11.39
N SER A 243 10.64 -6.96 -11.33
CA SER A 243 11.86 -6.24 -10.92
C SER A 243 12.99 -6.28 -11.96
N ALA A 244 13.78 -5.21 -12.05
CA ALA A 244 14.99 -5.21 -12.90
C ALA A 244 15.99 -6.28 -12.48
N LYS A 245 16.10 -6.53 -11.17
CA LYS A 245 16.99 -7.56 -10.61
C LYS A 245 16.55 -8.95 -11.03
N GLY A 246 15.26 -9.25 -11.02
CA GLY A 246 14.73 -10.52 -11.47
C GLY A 246 14.98 -10.78 -12.95
N HIS A 247 14.80 -9.77 -13.81
CA HIS A 247 15.17 -9.89 -15.22
C HIS A 247 16.67 -10.09 -15.44
N ARG A 248 17.54 -9.41 -14.69
CA ARG A 248 18.99 -9.66 -14.72
C ARG A 248 19.35 -11.07 -14.27
N PHE A 249 18.63 -11.60 -13.29
CA PHE A 249 18.80 -12.99 -12.86
C PHE A 249 18.40 -13.98 -13.96
N MET A 250 17.26 -13.77 -14.62
CA MET A 250 16.83 -14.61 -15.75
C MET A 250 17.84 -14.59 -16.91
N GLU A 251 18.43 -13.43 -17.20
CA GLU A 251 19.50 -13.27 -18.20
C GLU A 251 20.78 -14.00 -17.78
N TRP A 252 21.16 -13.92 -16.51
CA TRP A 252 22.28 -14.68 -15.98
C TRP A 252 22.03 -16.18 -16.10
N VAL A 253 20.85 -16.69 -15.73
CA VAL A 253 20.46 -18.11 -15.92
C VAL A 253 20.56 -18.50 -17.39
N ARG A 254 20.06 -17.65 -18.31
CA ARG A 254 20.18 -17.85 -19.76
C ARG A 254 21.63 -17.98 -20.21
N SER A 255 22.52 -17.13 -19.69
CA SER A 255 23.95 -17.18 -20.01
C SER A 255 24.63 -18.47 -19.52
N GLN A 256 24.24 -18.98 -18.35
CA GLN A 256 24.79 -20.23 -17.81
C GLN A 256 24.37 -21.47 -18.62
N LEU A 257 23.19 -21.43 -19.25
CA LEU A 257 22.66 -22.53 -20.04
C LEU A 257 23.14 -22.51 -21.52
N GLY A 258 24.17 -21.72 -21.83
CA GLY A 258 24.76 -21.64 -23.18
C GLY A 258 23.99 -20.74 -24.14
N GLY A 259 23.09 -19.88 -23.64
CA GLY A 259 22.42 -18.85 -24.42
C GLY A 259 23.33 -17.64 -24.59
N ASP A 260 24.33 -17.74 -25.46
CA ASP A 260 25.04 -16.57 -25.95
C ASP A 260 24.04 -15.69 -26.74
N ALA A 261 24.11 -14.36 -26.58
CA ALA A 261 23.17 -13.36 -27.13
C ALA A 261 23.08 -13.33 -28.68
N SER A 262 23.68 -14.29 -29.36
CA SER A 262 23.59 -14.51 -30.81
C SER A 262 22.46 -15.46 -31.23
N ASN A 263 21.78 -16.09 -30.26
CA ASN A 263 20.66 -17.02 -30.47
C ASN A 263 19.35 -16.49 -29.87
N GLU A 264 19.20 -15.16 -29.77
CA GLU A 264 17.93 -14.58 -29.38
C GLU A 264 16.85 -14.93 -30.42
N PRO A 265 15.72 -15.54 -30.02
CA PRO A 265 14.53 -15.52 -30.84
C PRO A 265 14.08 -14.06 -30.87
N THR A 266 14.33 -13.39 -31.99
CA THR A 266 13.81 -12.05 -32.27
C THR A 266 12.32 -12.07 -32.00
N ALA A 267 11.87 -11.25 -31.05
CA ALA A 267 10.46 -11.14 -30.68
C ALA A 267 9.63 -10.84 -31.94
N GLY A 268 8.82 -11.81 -32.33
CA GLY A 268 8.02 -11.76 -33.56
C GLY A 268 8.33 -12.92 -34.51
N GLY A 269 8.02 -14.14 -34.10
CA GLY A 269 8.12 -15.28 -35.00
C GLY A 269 7.77 -16.57 -34.29
N THR A 270 6.64 -17.14 -34.67
CA THR A 270 6.23 -18.54 -34.50
C THR A 270 7.43 -19.45 -34.29
N SER A 271 7.35 -20.32 -33.27
CA SER A 271 8.32 -21.39 -33.01
C SER A 271 8.73 -22.06 -34.33
N ALA A 272 9.95 -21.75 -34.79
CA ALA A 272 10.43 -22.19 -36.08
C ALA A 272 10.69 -23.70 -36.04
N SER A 273 9.74 -24.46 -36.58
CA SER A 273 9.90 -25.84 -36.98
C SER A 273 11.11 -25.97 -37.92
N GLY A 274 11.60 -27.19 -38.17
CA GLY A 274 12.72 -27.40 -39.11
C GLY A 274 12.49 -26.79 -40.50
N GLU A 275 11.24 -26.58 -40.91
CA GLU A 275 10.85 -25.89 -42.14
C GLU A 275 11.05 -24.36 -42.07
N ASP A 276 10.69 -23.72 -40.96
CA ASP A 276 10.81 -22.27 -40.78
C ASP A 276 12.27 -21.79 -40.78
N ARG A 277 13.20 -22.64 -40.28
CA ARG A 277 14.65 -22.35 -40.36
C ARG A 277 15.16 -22.38 -41.80
N ARG A 278 14.66 -23.29 -42.63
CA ARG A 278 15.02 -23.38 -44.06
C ARG A 278 14.46 -22.18 -44.82
N GLU A 279 13.25 -21.74 -44.49
CA GLU A 279 12.65 -20.55 -45.11
C GLU A 279 13.38 -19.25 -44.71
N ALA A 280 13.80 -19.12 -43.45
CA ALA A 280 14.60 -17.98 -43.00
C ALA A 280 15.98 -17.91 -43.69
N LEU A 281 16.62 -19.06 -43.92
CA LEU A 281 17.86 -19.15 -44.70
C LEU A 281 17.65 -18.78 -46.18
N ALA A 282 16.52 -19.19 -46.77
CA ALA A 282 16.18 -18.82 -48.14
C ALA A 282 15.98 -17.30 -48.27
N LYS A 283 15.35 -16.64 -47.28
CA LYS A 283 15.18 -15.19 -47.24
C LYS A 283 16.52 -14.46 -47.06
N ARG A 284 17.42 -14.94 -46.20
CA ARG A 284 18.78 -14.38 -46.06
C ARG A 284 19.62 -14.55 -47.33
N ALA A 285 19.47 -15.67 -48.04
CA ALA A 285 20.18 -15.91 -49.30
C ALA A 285 19.75 -14.94 -50.42
N ALA A 286 18.51 -14.45 -50.40
CA ALA A 286 18.01 -13.48 -51.37
C ALA A 286 18.46 -12.03 -51.09
N LEU A 287 19.17 -11.76 -49.98
CA LEU A 287 19.67 -10.43 -49.69
C LEU A 287 20.81 -10.05 -50.65
N PRO A 288 20.88 -8.78 -51.11
CA PRO A 288 21.96 -8.28 -51.95
C PRO A 288 23.35 -8.51 -51.36
N GLU A 289 23.45 -8.47 -50.02
CA GLU A 289 24.68 -8.71 -49.26
C GLU A 289 25.20 -10.15 -49.37
N ASN A 290 24.31 -11.11 -49.62
CA ASN A 290 24.63 -12.53 -49.74
C ASN A 290 24.65 -13.03 -51.18
N THR A 291 24.57 -12.13 -52.17
CA THR A 291 24.51 -12.49 -53.59
C THR A 291 25.85 -12.16 -54.26
N PRO A 292 26.68 -13.17 -54.60
CA PRO A 292 27.96 -12.94 -55.28
C PRO A 292 27.76 -12.18 -56.60
N GLY A 293 28.50 -11.08 -56.78
CA GLY A 293 28.37 -10.19 -57.94
C GLY A 293 27.43 -9.00 -57.76
N ASN A 294 26.75 -8.86 -56.61
CA ASN A 294 26.05 -7.64 -56.25
C ASN A 294 27.03 -6.58 -55.71
N THR A 295 26.75 -5.29 -55.94
CA THR A 295 27.57 -4.17 -55.43
C THR A 295 27.58 -4.07 -53.91
N LYS A 296 26.56 -4.64 -53.25
CA LYS A 296 26.45 -4.71 -51.79
C LYS A 296 26.96 -6.02 -51.20
N PHE A 297 27.57 -6.89 -52.00
CA PHE A 297 28.03 -8.19 -51.54
C PHE A 297 29.02 -8.05 -50.38
N ASP A 298 28.70 -8.72 -49.27
CA ASP A 298 29.60 -8.88 -48.13
C ASP A 298 30.01 -10.34 -48.01
N ARG A 299 31.33 -10.56 -48.09
CA ARG A 299 31.92 -11.89 -48.01
C ARG A 299 31.71 -12.52 -46.64
N ALA A 300 31.75 -11.74 -45.56
CA ALA A 300 31.57 -12.28 -44.21
C ALA A 300 30.13 -12.73 -43.96
N SER A 301 29.15 -11.94 -44.38
CA SER A 301 27.72 -12.30 -44.34
C SER A 301 27.44 -13.58 -45.15
N TYR A 302 28.04 -13.71 -46.34
CA TYR A 302 27.90 -14.89 -47.19
C TYR A 302 28.55 -16.14 -46.59
N GLU A 303 29.75 -16.03 -46.01
CA GLU A 303 30.44 -17.15 -45.36
C GLU A 303 29.67 -17.64 -44.13
N LYS A 304 29.11 -16.73 -43.34
CA LYS A 304 28.22 -17.05 -42.20
C LYS A 304 26.94 -17.73 -42.67
N LEU A 305 26.33 -17.26 -43.75
CA LEU A 305 25.17 -17.90 -44.36
C LEU A 305 25.48 -19.35 -44.79
N GLN A 306 26.62 -19.58 -45.42
CA GLN A 306 27.06 -20.92 -45.84
C GLN A 306 27.32 -21.85 -44.65
N GLU A 307 27.85 -21.33 -43.54
CA GLU A 307 28.01 -22.08 -42.31
C GLU A 307 26.66 -22.48 -41.69
N ASP A 308 25.70 -21.55 -41.67
CA ASP A 308 24.34 -21.80 -41.18
C ASP A 308 23.61 -22.85 -42.05
N TYR A 309 23.80 -22.83 -43.38
CA TYR A 309 23.29 -23.86 -44.28
C TYR A 309 23.88 -25.24 -43.98
N ARG A 310 25.19 -25.34 -43.73
CA ARG A 310 25.85 -26.61 -43.39
C ARG A 310 25.34 -27.20 -42.07
N LYS A 311 25.05 -26.36 -41.07
CA LYS A 311 24.52 -26.80 -39.77
C LYS A 311 23.09 -27.34 -39.85
N ILE A 312 22.30 -26.94 -40.85
CA ILE A 312 20.89 -27.34 -40.99
C ILE A 312 20.69 -28.49 -42.00
N VAL A 313 21.59 -28.65 -42.96
CA VAL A 313 21.54 -29.72 -43.99
C VAL A 313 22.52 -30.87 -43.69
N GLY A 314 23.48 -30.66 -42.79
CA GLY A 314 24.50 -31.64 -42.40
C GLY A 314 24.14 -32.55 -41.21
N ASP A 315 22.96 -32.36 -40.60
CA ASP A 315 22.25 -33.33 -39.74
C ASP A 315 21.12 -33.99 -40.54
#